data_AF-A0A0D3H4H1-F1
#
_entry.id   AF-A0A0D3H4H1-F1
#
_cell.length_a   1.000
_cell.length_b   1.000
_cell.length_c   1.000
_cell.angle_alpha   90.00
_cell.angle_beta   90.00
_cell.angle_gamma   90.00
#
_symmetry.space_group_name_H-M   'P 1'
#
loop_
_entity.id
_entity.type
_entity.pdbx_description
1 polymer ?
#
loop_
_entity_poly.entity_id
_entity_poly.type
_entity_poly.pdbx_seq_one_letter_code
_entity_poly.pdbx_strand_id
1 'polypeptide(L)'
;MAAMVVMMCGELMPHAISSSASVLLLGEQARTRQIDQVLTKRATEMAASAAAADGAADGEKMILLISSDGTKFELSEAAASLSKTLGNMIEDDCATNGAIPLANVAADILAMVVEYCNKHAAAANASGQEELIRKFDAEFVNIDRKKLFGLINAANFLNMPCLLELTCQRAADLIKDMMPEQVREVFGIENDFTPEEEAEVRNENAWAYEISPRATNRSASEFVPSVRVQAQQQSTGPACSTRNKPTSMAAANEGADAGDSKILLISSNGQHFQVTEAEASMSKLVSNMIEDDCTENGVPLPNVASNVLAKVLEYCKKHAAAATAEDVAVKDQELKSFDASFIDVDNTMLFGLILAANYLNVPSLLDLACQHTADLIKGKTVQEIRDTFGIVNDFTPEEEEEIRKESEWAFEN
;
A
#
# COMPACT_ATOMS: atom_id res chain seq x y z
N MET A 1 31.97 -69.38 24.96
CA MET A 1 31.25 -70.52 24.35
C MET A 1 29.77 -70.21 24.49
N ALA A 2 29.16 -69.41 23.62
CA ALA A 2 28.90 -69.74 22.22
C ALA A 2 28.30 -71.16 22.09
N ALA A 3 26.99 -71.19 21.86
CA ALA A 3 26.21 -72.27 21.26
C ALA A 3 26.10 -73.63 22.01
N MET A 4 25.47 -73.67 23.19
CA MET A 4 25.06 -74.98 23.75
C MET A 4 23.75 -75.05 24.56
N VAL A 5 22.84 -74.06 24.53
CA VAL A 5 21.64 -74.12 25.41
C VAL A 5 20.34 -73.66 24.74
N VAL A 6 20.01 -74.14 23.54
CA VAL A 6 18.69 -73.80 22.93
C VAL A 6 17.82 -75.01 22.56
N MET A 7 18.30 -76.25 22.57
CA MET A 7 17.41 -77.36 22.19
C MET A 7 17.64 -78.60 23.05
N MET A 8 16.98 -78.64 24.22
CA MET A 8 15.98 -79.67 24.52
C MET A 8 15.60 -79.65 26.01
N CYS A 9 14.30 -79.82 26.25
CA CYS A 9 13.61 -80.10 27.51
C CYS A 9 13.30 -78.88 28.39
N GLY A 10 12.02 -78.75 28.73
CA GLY A 10 11.59 -78.03 29.93
C GLY A 10 10.31 -77.26 29.74
N GLU A 11 9.19 -77.97 29.80
CA GLU A 11 7.84 -77.43 29.98
C GLU A 11 7.80 -76.35 31.08
N LEU A 12 7.15 -75.22 30.79
CA LEU A 12 6.38 -74.42 31.74
C LEU A 12 5.62 -73.34 30.96
N MET A 13 4.43 -73.69 30.48
CA MET A 13 3.32 -72.73 30.58
C MET A 13 2.97 -72.64 32.08
N PRO A 14 2.58 -71.48 32.65
CA PRO A 14 1.38 -70.80 32.16
C PRO A 14 1.30 -69.27 32.37
N HIS A 15 0.25 -68.71 31.77
CA HIS A 15 -0.39 -67.43 32.07
C HIS A 15 0.11 -66.14 31.38
N ALA A 16 -0.77 -65.68 30.49
CA ALA A 16 -1.20 -64.28 30.39
C ALA A 16 -0.12 -63.26 30.05
N ILE A 17 0.30 -63.23 28.78
CA ILE A 17 0.73 -61.98 28.16
C ILE A 17 -0.42 -61.51 27.28
N SER A 18 -1.11 -60.53 27.86
CA SER A 18 -2.33 -59.86 27.45
C SER A 18 -2.52 -59.71 25.94
N SER A 19 -3.76 -59.95 25.50
CA SER A 19 -4.31 -59.50 24.21
C SER A 19 -3.92 -58.04 23.88
N SER A 20 -3.63 -57.19 24.87
CA SER A 20 -3.14 -55.83 24.69
C SER A 20 -1.76 -55.73 24.01
N ALA A 21 -0.82 -56.66 24.23
CA ALA A 21 0.53 -56.57 23.63
C ALA A 21 0.52 -56.85 22.12
N SER A 22 -0.30 -57.81 21.67
CA SER A 22 -0.52 -58.07 20.25
C SER A 22 -1.33 -56.97 19.57
N VAL A 23 -2.28 -56.34 20.28
CA VAL A 23 -3.04 -55.19 19.78
C VAL A 23 -2.17 -53.95 19.63
N LEU A 24 -1.23 -53.70 20.55
CA LEU A 24 -0.28 -52.60 20.46
C LEU A 24 0.69 -52.76 19.28
N LEU A 25 1.24 -53.96 19.07
CA LEU A 25 2.15 -54.23 17.94
C LEU A 25 1.44 -54.08 16.58
N LEU A 26 0.18 -54.52 16.50
CA LEU A 26 -0.67 -54.35 15.31
C LEU A 26 -1.04 -52.88 15.07
N GLY A 27 -1.31 -52.11 16.13
CA GLY A 27 -1.59 -50.68 16.05
C GLY A 27 -0.37 -49.86 15.61
N GLU A 28 0.82 -50.25 16.05
CA GLU A 28 2.08 -49.60 15.70
C GLU A 28 2.49 -49.91 14.24
N GLN A 29 2.24 -51.13 13.77
CA GLN A 29 2.35 -51.51 12.34
C GLN A 29 1.32 -50.79 11.46
N ALA A 30 0.11 -50.54 11.96
CA ALA A 30 -0.91 -49.79 11.23
C ALA A 30 -0.55 -48.31 11.10
N ARG A 31 0.03 -47.70 12.16
CA ARG A 31 0.51 -46.31 12.13
C ARG A 31 1.69 -46.14 11.18
N THR A 32 2.67 -47.06 11.20
CA THR A 32 3.80 -47.02 10.25
C THR A 32 3.32 -47.16 8.81
N ARG A 33 2.34 -48.04 8.53
CA ARG A 33 1.73 -48.14 7.20
C ARG A 33 0.98 -46.88 6.77
N GLN A 34 0.28 -46.21 7.70
CA GLN A 34 -0.40 -44.95 7.39
C GLN A 34 0.62 -43.83 7.11
N ILE A 35 1.72 -43.77 7.85
CA ILE A 35 2.79 -42.79 7.62
C ILE A 35 3.46 -43.07 6.27
N ASP A 36 3.77 -44.33 5.95
CA ASP A 36 4.34 -44.69 4.66
C ASP A 36 3.39 -44.37 3.50
N GLN A 37 2.08 -44.60 3.66
CA GLN A 37 1.06 -44.22 2.67
C GLN A 37 0.96 -42.71 2.48
N VAL A 38 1.07 -41.91 3.55
CA VAL A 38 1.06 -40.44 3.48
C VAL A 38 2.35 -39.93 2.83
N LEU A 39 3.49 -40.53 3.13
CA LEU A 39 4.78 -40.19 2.53
C LEU A 39 4.85 -40.57 1.05
N THR A 40 4.32 -41.74 0.66
CA THR A 40 4.20 -42.11 -0.76
C THR A 40 3.21 -41.21 -1.48
N LYS A 41 2.08 -40.85 -0.85
CA LYS A 41 1.11 -39.92 -1.44
C LYS A 41 1.71 -38.53 -1.67
N ARG A 42 2.43 -37.98 -0.68
CA ARG A 42 3.19 -36.72 -0.83
C ARG A 42 4.30 -36.83 -1.88
N ALA A 43 5.01 -37.95 -1.96
CA ALA A 43 6.02 -38.17 -3.00
C ALA A 43 5.39 -38.23 -4.40
N THR A 44 4.22 -38.84 -4.55
CA THR A 44 3.47 -38.86 -5.83
C THR A 44 2.85 -37.51 -6.18
N GLU A 45 2.42 -36.72 -5.19
CA GLU A 45 1.93 -35.35 -5.40
C GLU A 45 3.08 -34.39 -5.78
N MET A 46 4.26 -34.55 -5.17
CA MET A 46 5.49 -33.83 -5.57
C MET A 46 5.98 -34.27 -6.95
N ALA A 47 5.86 -35.56 -7.31
CA ALA A 47 6.18 -36.05 -8.65
C ALA A 47 5.17 -35.58 -9.71
N ALA A 48 3.89 -35.44 -9.37
CA ALA A 48 2.87 -34.87 -10.24
C ALA A 48 3.07 -33.35 -10.43
N SER A 49 3.50 -32.64 -9.38
CA SER A 49 3.96 -31.24 -9.46
C SER A 49 5.19 -31.09 -10.35
N ALA A 50 6.09 -32.08 -10.36
CA ALA A 50 7.28 -32.07 -11.23
C ALA A 50 6.95 -32.47 -12.68
N ALA A 51 5.94 -33.32 -12.91
CA ALA A 51 5.51 -33.72 -14.24
C ALA A 51 4.58 -32.70 -14.93
N ALA A 52 3.94 -31.81 -14.17
CA ALA A 52 3.23 -30.65 -14.73
C ALA A 52 4.16 -29.55 -15.26
N ALA A 53 5.47 -29.66 -15.00
CA ALA A 53 6.49 -28.74 -15.51
C ALA A 53 7.08 -29.17 -16.88
N ASP A 54 6.68 -30.32 -17.43
CA ASP A 54 7.21 -30.83 -18.70
C ASP A 54 6.06 -31.06 -19.70
N GLY A 55 5.46 -29.95 -20.13
CA GLY A 55 4.24 -30.00 -20.93
C GLY A 55 3.69 -28.64 -21.37
N ALA A 56 4.54 -27.67 -21.71
CA ALA A 56 4.13 -26.49 -22.48
C ALA A 56 5.32 -25.97 -23.29
N ALA A 57 5.48 -26.51 -24.50
CA ALA A 57 6.28 -25.86 -25.54
C ALA A 57 5.45 -24.71 -26.13
N ASP A 58 5.50 -23.55 -25.48
CA ASP A 58 5.29 -22.25 -26.11
C ASP A 58 6.18 -21.25 -25.35
N GLY A 59 6.73 -20.25 -26.04
CA GLY A 59 7.86 -19.45 -25.56
C GLY A 59 7.56 -18.55 -24.35
N GLU A 60 7.41 -19.12 -23.15
CA GLU A 60 7.32 -18.37 -21.90
C GLU A 60 8.68 -17.75 -21.57
N LYS A 61 8.79 -16.42 -21.63
CA LYS A 61 9.96 -15.73 -21.10
C LYS A 61 10.00 -15.94 -19.59
N MET A 62 11.07 -16.57 -19.13
CA MET A 62 11.37 -16.75 -17.72
C MET A 62 12.25 -15.59 -17.25
N ILE A 63 11.85 -14.98 -16.14
CA ILE A 63 12.56 -13.87 -15.51
C ILE A 63 13.28 -14.41 -14.28
N LEU A 64 14.54 -14.00 -14.12
CA LEU A 64 15.34 -14.37 -12.97
C LEU A 64 15.30 -13.26 -11.92
N LEU A 65 14.81 -13.56 -10.72
CA LEU A 65 14.83 -12.66 -9.57
C LEU A 65 15.98 -13.05 -8.64
N ILE A 66 16.72 -12.07 -8.12
CA ILE A 66 17.80 -12.30 -7.15
C ILE A 66 17.39 -11.67 -5.81
N SER A 67 17.29 -12.48 -4.75
CA SER A 67 17.00 -11.98 -3.39
C SER A 67 18.14 -11.12 -2.84
N SER A 68 17.93 -10.47 -1.69
CA SER A 68 18.98 -9.83 -0.89
C SER A 68 20.21 -10.73 -0.65
N ASP A 69 19.97 -12.03 -0.46
CA ASP A 69 21.00 -13.02 -0.12
C ASP A 69 21.71 -13.61 -1.36
N GLY A 70 21.41 -13.09 -2.56
CA GLY A 70 21.96 -13.60 -3.82
C GLY A 70 21.33 -14.90 -4.32
N THR A 71 20.29 -15.42 -3.66
CA THR A 71 19.54 -16.59 -4.14
C THR A 71 18.69 -16.23 -5.35
N LYS A 72 18.61 -17.16 -6.31
CA LYS A 72 17.98 -16.96 -7.61
C LYS A 72 16.63 -17.67 -7.66
N PHE A 73 15.61 -16.97 -8.14
CA PHE A 73 14.26 -17.49 -8.32
C PHE A 73 13.82 -17.29 -9.76
N GLU A 74 13.18 -18.31 -10.33
CA GLU A 74 12.61 -18.25 -11.66
C GLU A 74 11.13 -17.92 -11.55
N LEU A 75 10.69 -16.93 -12.32
CA LEU A 75 9.31 -16.46 -12.36
C LEU A 75 8.88 -16.35 -13.82
N SER A 76 7.69 -16.84 -14.17
CA SER A 76 7.15 -16.66 -15.53
C SER A 76 6.74 -15.20 -15.76
N GLU A 77 6.80 -14.73 -17.01
CA GLU A 77 6.35 -13.39 -17.40
C GLU A 77 4.90 -13.11 -16.97
N ALA A 78 4.00 -14.09 -17.08
CA ALA A 78 2.62 -13.99 -16.61
C ALA A 78 2.53 -13.77 -15.09
N ALA A 79 3.35 -14.47 -14.31
CA ALA A 79 3.40 -14.31 -12.86
C ALA A 79 4.08 -12.97 -12.45
N ALA A 80 5.06 -12.50 -13.23
CA ALA A 80 5.70 -11.20 -13.04
C ALA A 80 4.73 -10.03 -13.31
N SER A 81 3.81 -10.18 -14.27
CA SER A 81 2.81 -9.15 -14.59
C SER A 81 1.83 -8.81 -13.46
N LEU A 82 1.74 -9.66 -12.43
CA LEU A 82 0.97 -9.36 -11.20
C LEU A 82 1.62 -8.27 -10.35
N SER A 83 2.93 -8.05 -10.51
CA SER A 83 3.67 -6.96 -9.90
C SER A 83 3.81 -5.81 -10.89
N LYS A 84 3.33 -4.62 -10.52
CA LYS A 84 3.52 -3.43 -11.35
C LYS A 84 4.99 -3.04 -11.44
N THR A 85 5.74 -3.19 -10.35
CA THR A 85 7.18 -2.89 -10.33
C THR A 85 7.93 -3.80 -11.29
N LEU A 86 7.68 -5.11 -11.26
CA LEU A 86 8.32 -6.03 -12.20
C LEU A 86 7.86 -5.78 -13.63
N GLY A 87 6.58 -5.49 -13.86
CA GLY A 87 6.05 -5.10 -15.17
C GLY A 87 6.83 -3.93 -15.80
N ASN A 88 6.96 -2.83 -15.07
CA ASN A 88 7.71 -1.66 -15.56
C ASN A 88 9.19 -2.00 -15.82
N MET A 89 9.83 -2.77 -14.93
CA MET A 89 11.24 -3.16 -15.11
C MET A 89 11.47 -4.08 -16.32
N ILE A 90 10.46 -4.85 -16.74
CA ILE A 90 10.51 -5.68 -17.95
C ILE A 90 10.32 -4.80 -19.20
N GLU A 91 9.41 -3.82 -19.14
CA GLU A 91 9.17 -2.87 -20.24
C GLU A 91 10.40 -2.00 -20.53
N ASP A 92 11.12 -1.60 -19.48
CA ASP A 92 12.30 -0.73 -19.57
C ASP A 92 13.63 -1.48 -19.85
N ASP A 93 13.59 -2.80 -20.13
CA ASP A 93 14.75 -3.70 -20.33
C ASP A 93 15.84 -3.57 -19.24
N CYS A 94 15.42 -3.28 -18.00
CA CYS A 94 16.32 -2.96 -16.88
C CYS A 94 17.07 -4.19 -16.32
N ALA A 95 16.96 -5.35 -16.97
CA ALA A 95 17.57 -6.60 -16.51
C ALA A 95 19.06 -6.65 -16.89
N THR A 96 19.95 -6.27 -15.97
CA THR A 96 21.38 -6.50 -16.14
C THR A 96 21.65 -8.01 -16.22
N ASN A 97 21.98 -8.50 -17.42
CA ASN A 97 22.16 -9.93 -17.76
C ASN A 97 20.89 -10.81 -17.57
N GLY A 98 19.70 -10.25 -17.73
CA GLY A 98 18.44 -11.01 -17.63
C GLY A 98 18.02 -11.35 -16.20
N ALA A 99 18.59 -10.68 -15.19
CA ALA A 99 18.25 -10.85 -13.78
C ALA A 99 17.87 -9.52 -13.12
N ILE A 100 16.84 -9.54 -12.27
CA ILE A 100 16.36 -8.38 -11.50
C ILE A 100 16.78 -8.56 -10.03
N PRO A 101 17.69 -7.73 -9.49
CA PRO A 101 18.09 -7.78 -8.10
C PRO A 101 17.07 -7.09 -7.18
N LEU A 102 16.51 -7.84 -6.25
CA LEU A 102 15.60 -7.39 -5.21
C LEU A 102 16.32 -7.35 -3.86
N ALA A 103 17.19 -6.35 -3.68
CA ALA A 103 18.03 -6.21 -2.50
C ALA A 103 17.25 -6.04 -1.19
N ASN A 104 16.00 -5.61 -1.26
CA ASN A 104 15.14 -5.35 -0.10
C ASN A 104 14.26 -6.53 0.31
N VAL A 105 14.34 -7.68 -0.38
CA VAL A 105 13.50 -8.84 -0.12
C VAL A 105 14.36 -10.06 0.23
N ALA A 106 14.16 -10.59 1.44
CA ALA A 106 14.81 -11.81 1.91
C ALA A 106 14.39 -13.03 1.08
N ALA A 107 15.26 -14.03 0.97
CA ALA A 107 15.02 -15.22 0.13
C ALA A 107 13.77 -16.01 0.54
N ASP A 108 13.50 -16.13 1.84
CA ASP A 108 12.35 -16.86 2.36
C ASP A 108 11.02 -16.17 2.06
N ILE A 109 10.98 -14.83 2.11
CA ILE A 109 9.81 -14.04 1.72
C ILE A 109 9.64 -14.03 0.21
N LEU A 110 10.72 -13.90 -0.56
CA LEU A 110 10.66 -13.90 -2.02
C LEU A 110 10.12 -15.23 -2.56
N ALA A 111 10.50 -16.35 -1.95
CA ALA A 111 9.95 -17.67 -2.30
C ALA A 111 8.42 -17.71 -2.15
N MET A 112 7.88 -17.11 -1.07
CA MET A 112 6.43 -17.04 -0.85
C MET A 112 5.73 -16.15 -1.87
N VAL A 113 6.33 -15.01 -2.22
CA VAL A 113 5.80 -14.12 -3.28
C VAL A 113 5.75 -14.85 -4.62
N VAL A 114 6.81 -15.57 -4.98
CA VAL A 114 6.87 -16.37 -6.22
C VAL A 114 5.80 -17.46 -6.22
N GLU A 115 5.60 -18.18 -5.11
CA GLU A 115 4.54 -19.18 -4.98
C GLU A 115 3.15 -18.57 -5.20
N TYR A 116 2.87 -17.43 -4.57
CA TYR A 116 1.63 -16.69 -4.74
C TYR A 116 1.42 -16.27 -6.20
N CYS A 117 2.41 -15.64 -6.82
CA CYS A 117 2.32 -15.18 -8.21
C CYS A 117 2.06 -16.33 -9.19
N ASN A 118 2.74 -17.46 -9.03
CA ASN A 118 2.54 -18.63 -9.88
C ASN A 118 1.14 -19.23 -9.73
N LYS A 119 0.61 -19.30 -8.50
CA LYS A 119 -0.75 -19.80 -8.25
C LYS A 119 -1.82 -18.89 -8.84
N HIS A 120 -1.68 -17.58 -8.66
CA HIS A 120 -2.64 -16.59 -9.18
C HIS A 120 -2.56 -16.42 -10.69
N ALA A 121 -1.37 -16.53 -11.30
CA ALA A 121 -1.21 -16.55 -12.75
C ALA A 121 -1.82 -17.80 -13.40
N ALA A 122 -1.61 -18.99 -12.80
CA ALA A 122 -2.22 -20.23 -13.28
C ALA A 122 -3.76 -20.17 -13.20
N ALA A 123 -4.27 -19.58 -12.13
CA ALA A 123 -5.70 -19.34 -11.94
C ALA A 123 -6.30 -18.35 -12.94
N ALA A 124 -5.58 -17.28 -13.30
CA ALA A 124 -6.03 -16.32 -14.31
C ALA A 124 -6.29 -16.98 -15.68
N ASN A 125 -5.54 -18.05 -15.99
CA ASN A 125 -5.67 -18.82 -17.22
C ASN A 125 -6.74 -19.93 -17.15
N ALA A 126 -7.21 -20.31 -15.96
CA ALA A 126 -8.18 -21.38 -15.73
C ALA A 126 -9.51 -20.84 -15.17
N SER A 127 -10.47 -20.55 -16.05
CA SER A 127 -11.80 -20.07 -15.66
C SER A 127 -12.54 -21.07 -14.76
N GLY A 128 -12.88 -20.68 -13.53
CA GLY A 128 -13.72 -21.46 -12.61
C GLY A 128 -13.06 -21.96 -11.31
N GLN A 129 -11.82 -21.54 -11.01
CA GLN A 129 -11.10 -21.94 -9.79
C GLN A 129 -11.15 -20.92 -8.64
N GLU A 130 -12.04 -19.93 -8.69
CA GLU A 130 -12.13 -18.84 -7.68
C GLU A 130 -12.23 -19.34 -6.23
N GLU A 131 -12.99 -20.41 -5.98
CA GLU A 131 -13.15 -20.95 -4.63
C GLU A 131 -11.88 -21.67 -4.12
N LEU A 132 -11.10 -22.26 -5.03
CA LEU A 132 -9.82 -22.89 -4.68
C LEU A 132 -8.76 -21.84 -4.37
N ILE A 133 -8.75 -20.74 -5.13
CA ILE A 133 -7.86 -19.60 -4.88
C ILE A 133 -8.18 -18.98 -3.53
N ARG A 134 -9.45 -18.75 -3.20
CA ARG A 134 -9.83 -18.20 -1.88
C ARG A 134 -9.41 -19.10 -0.72
N LYS A 135 -9.52 -20.42 -0.87
CA LYS A 135 -9.05 -21.38 0.14
C LYS A 135 -7.54 -21.36 0.25
N PHE A 136 -6.83 -21.34 -0.88
CA PHE A 136 -5.39 -21.17 -0.92
C PHE A 136 -4.96 -19.87 -0.24
N ASP A 137 -5.57 -18.74 -0.58
CA ASP A 137 -5.27 -17.41 -0.01
C ASP A 137 -5.44 -17.41 1.51
N ALA A 138 -6.52 -18.01 2.02
CA ALA A 138 -6.77 -18.12 3.45
C ALA A 138 -5.72 -18.98 4.19
N GLU A 139 -5.26 -20.07 3.57
CA GLU A 139 -4.18 -20.90 4.12
C GLU A 139 -2.81 -20.23 3.98
N PHE A 140 -2.58 -19.51 2.88
CA PHE A 140 -1.33 -18.87 2.53
C PHE A 140 -0.97 -17.73 3.48
N VAL A 141 -1.94 -16.92 3.91
CA VAL A 141 -1.68 -15.86 4.92
C VAL A 141 -1.70 -16.36 6.36
N ASN A 142 -1.96 -17.65 6.59
CA ASN A 142 -1.89 -18.25 7.92
C ASN A 142 -0.46 -18.65 8.28
N ILE A 143 0.45 -17.67 8.27
CA ILE A 143 1.88 -17.81 8.53
C ILE A 143 2.28 -17.10 9.82
N ASP A 144 3.52 -17.29 10.25
CA ASP A 144 4.08 -16.58 11.41
C ASP A 144 4.06 -15.06 11.19
N ARG A 145 3.83 -14.29 12.26
CA ARG A 145 3.68 -12.83 12.20
C ARG A 145 4.87 -12.13 11.57
N LYS A 146 6.09 -12.60 11.87
CA LYS A 146 7.32 -12.04 11.27
C LYS A 146 7.33 -12.20 9.75
N LYS A 147 6.88 -13.35 9.26
CA LYS A 147 6.75 -13.60 7.82
C LYS A 147 5.61 -12.81 7.21
N LEU A 148 4.49 -12.64 7.92
CA LEU A 148 3.37 -11.81 7.47
C LEU A 148 3.79 -10.35 7.24
N PHE A 149 4.48 -9.72 8.21
CA PHE A 149 4.99 -8.34 8.01
C PHE A 149 6.07 -8.26 6.94
N GLY A 150 6.95 -9.26 6.84
CA GLY A 150 7.90 -9.36 5.72
C GLY A 150 7.20 -9.41 4.37
N LEU A 151 6.09 -10.16 4.28
CA LEU A 151 5.29 -10.32 3.08
C LEU A 151 4.52 -9.04 2.72
N ILE A 152 3.99 -8.31 3.71
CA ILE A 152 3.37 -6.98 3.52
C ILE A 152 4.39 -6.02 2.90
N ASN A 153 5.60 -5.95 3.47
CA ASN A 153 6.65 -5.06 2.99
C ASN A 153 7.10 -5.45 1.57
N ALA A 154 7.25 -6.74 1.28
CA ALA A 154 7.57 -7.23 -0.05
C ALA A 154 6.46 -6.93 -1.07
N ALA A 155 5.19 -7.14 -0.71
CA ALA A 155 4.04 -6.84 -1.55
C ALA A 155 3.93 -5.34 -1.88
N ASN A 156 4.20 -4.47 -0.90
CA ASN A 156 4.25 -3.03 -1.10
C ASN A 156 5.42 -2.62 -2.02
N PHE A 157 6.62 -3.15 -1.78
CA PHE A 157 7.81 -2.88 -2.61
C PHE A 157 7.64 -3.32 -4.07
N LEU A 158 7.06 -4.50 -4.28
CA LEU A 158 6.76 -5.05 -5.60
C LEU A 158 5.44 -4.49 -6.19
N ASN A 159 4.75 -3.61 -5.47
CA ASN A 159 3.48 -3.01 -5.88
C ASN A 159 2.45 -4.07 -6.35
N MET A 160 2.16 -5.03 -5.46
CA MET A 160 1.22 -6.11 -5.66
C MET A 160 -0.06 -5.88 -4.83
N PRO A 161 -1.08 -5.18 -5.37
CA PRO A 161 -2.25 -4.75 -4.59
C PRO A 161 -3.05 -5.92 -4.03
N CYS A 162 -3.22 -7.02 -4.78
CA CYS A 162 -4.00 -8.18 -4.32
C CYS A 162 -3.35 -8.88 -3.12
N LEU A 163 -2.02 -9.06 -3.15
CA LEU A 163 -1.28 -9.67 -2.06
C LEU A 163 -1.21 -8.73 -0.84
N LEU A 164 -1.05 -7.43 -1.08
CA LEU A 164 -1.05 -6.42 -0.04
C LEU A 164 -2.40 -6.37 0.68
N GLU A 165 -3.50 -6.35 -0.06
CA GLU A 165 -4.85 -6.34 0.53
C GLU A 165 -5.12 -7.59 1.38
N LEU A 166 -4.76 -8.77 0.87
CA LEU A 166 -4.93 -10.04 1.58
C LEU A 166 -4.13 -10.09 2.89
N THR A 167 -2.87 -9.65 2.85
CA THR A 167 -1.98 -9.64 4.02
C THR A 167 -2.36 -8.55 5.03
N CYS A 168 -2.79 -7.37 4.57
CA CYS A 168 -3.35 -6.31 5.41
C CYS A 168 -4.66 -6.75 6.08
N GLN A 169 -5.55 -7.42 5.35
CA GLN A 169 -6.79 -7.96 5.93
C GLN A 169 -6.48 -8.96 7.04
N ARG A 170 -5.51 -9.87 6.83
CA ARG A 170 -5.08 -10.81 7.87
C ARG A 170 -4.47 -10.10 9.08
N ALA A 171 -3.69 -9.04 8.88
CA ALA A 171 -3.14 -8.23 9.96
C ALA A 171 -4.25 -7.50 10.73
N ALA A 172 -5.27 -6.98 10.05
CA ALA A 172 -6.44 -6.38 10.68
C ALA A 172 -7.23 -7.39 11.52
N ASP A 173 -7.40 -8.63 11.02
CA ASP A 173 -8.06 -9.71 11.76
C ASP A 173 -7.27 -10.11 13.02
N LEU A 174 -5.94 -9.98 13.01
CA LEU A 174 -5.14 -10.18 14.23
C LEU A 174 -5.41 -9.09 15.27
N ILE A 175 -5.56 -7.83 14.83
CA ILE A 175 -5.77 -6.68 15.72
C ILE A 175 -7.19 -6.67 16.30
N LYS A 176 -8.18 -7.13 15.53
CA LYS A 176 -9.61 -7.03 15.86
C LYS A 176 -9.99 -7.66 17.20
N ASP A 177 -9.31 -8.73 17.61
CA ASP A 177 -9.60 -9.48 18.83
C ASP A 177 -8.58 -9.20 19.97
N MET A 178 -7.68 -8.22 19.78
CA MET A 178 -6.65 -7.85 20.76
C MET A 178 -7.03 -6.61 21.57
N MET A 179 -6.65 -6.59 22.84
CA MET A 179 -6.75 -5.39 23.68
C MET A 179 -5.66 -4.37 23.29
N PRO A 180 -5.89 -3.05 23.45
CA PRO A 180 -4.91 -2.02 23.09
C PRO A 180 -3.54 -2.22 23.73
N GLU A 181 -3.51 -2.72 24.97
CA GLU A 181 -2.26 -3.03 25.69
C GLU A 181 -1.50 -4.18 25.01
N GLN A 182 -2.23 -5.19 24.53
CA GLN A 182 -1.65 -6.31 23.78
C GLN A 182 -1.19 -5.87 22.40
N VAL A 183 -1.89 -4.94 21.75
CA VAL A 183 -1.44 -4.34 20.49
C VAL A 183 -0.15 -3.57 20.72
N ARG A 184 -0.08 -2.73 21.75
CA ARG A 184 1.16 -2.00 22.11
C ARG A 184 2.33 -2.94 22.34
N GLU A 185 2.14 -4.03 23.09
CA GLU A 185 3.18 -5.04 23.33
C GLU A 185 3.61 -5.77 22.04
N VAL A 186 2.65 -6.18 21.20
CA VAL A 186 2.93 -6.95 19.98
C VAL A 186 3.63 -6.10 18.91
N PHE A 187 3.29 -4.82 18.82
CA PHE A 187 3.86 -3.88 17.85
C PHE A 187 5.04 -3.07 18.40
N GLY A 188 5.38 -3.23 19.69
CA GLY A 188 6.47 -2.50 20.33
C GLY A 188 6.23 -0.99 20.38
N ILE A 189 4.97 -0.58 20.52
CA ILE A 189 4.56 0.82 20.54
C ILE A 189 4.62 1.29 22.00
N GLU A 190 5.45 2.30 22.26
CA GLU A 190 5.48 2.97 23.56
C GLU A 190 4.17 3.75 23.77
N ASN A 191 3.61 3.67 24.98
CA ASN A 191 2.42 4.43 25.32
C ASN A 191 2.80 5.88 25.60
N ASP A 192 2.41 6.77 24.71
CA ASP A 192 2.63 8.22 24.79
C ASP A 192 1.46 8.97 25.47
N PHE A 193 0.38 8.28 25.84
CA PHE A 193 -0.75 8.86 26.56
C PHE A 193 -0.43 9.05 28.04
N THR A 194 -0.84 10.20 28.59
CA THR A 194 -0.92 10.38 30.05
C THR A 194 -2.02 9.50 30.65
N PRO A 195 -1.94 9.14 31.95
CA PRO A 195 -2.98 8.34 32.61
C PRO A 195 -4.38 8.99 32.53
N GLU A 196 -4.45 10.32 32.54
CA GLU A 196 -5.69 11.08 32.38
C GLU A 196 -6.27 10.94 30.96
N GLU A 197 -5.48 11.16 29.92
CA GLU A 197 -5.92 11.05 28.52
C GLU A 197 -6.32 9.60 28.17
N GLU A 198 -5.59 8.61 28.67
CA GLU A 198 -5.95 7.20 28.44
C GLU A 198 -7.29 6.85 29.09
N ALA A 199 -7.59 7.44 30.26
CA ALA A 199 -8.87 7.24 30.94
C ALA A 199 -10.03 7.91 30.18
N GLU A 200 -9.81 9.10 29.63
CA GLU A 200 -10.78 9.79 28.78
C GLU A 200 -11.05 9.01 27.49
N VAL A 201 -10.01 8.59 26.78
CA VAL A 201 -10.14 7.76 25.58
C VAL A 201 -10.83 6.43 25.88
N ARG A 202 -10.57 5.81 27.04
CA ARG A 202 -11.27 4.60 27.48
C ARG A 202 -12.74 4.86 27.84
N ASN A 203 -13.05 6.01 28.41
CA ASN A 203 -14.42 6.41 28.74
C ASN A 203 -15.23 6.70 27.48
N GLU A 204 -14.66 7.42 26.50
CA GLU A 204 -15.29 7.69 25.22
C GLU A 204 -15.49 6.42 24.38
N ASN A 205 -14.50 5.53 24.41
CA ASN A 205 -14.53 4.27 23.67
C ASN A 205 -15.03 3.09 24.52
N ALA A 206 -15.75 3.35 25.63
CA ALA A 206 -16.29 2.30 26.50
C ALA A 206 -17.13 1.25 25.75
N TRP A 207 -17.80 1.67 24.66
CA TRP A 207 -18.55 0.80 23.75
C TRP A 207 -17.69 -0.29 23.08
N ALA A 208 -16.39 -0.09 22.92
CA ALA A 208 -15.45 -1.05 22.36
C ALA A 208 -14.90 -2.04 23.41
N TYR A 209 -14.96 -1.67 24.70
CA TYR A 209 -14.46 -2.47 25.82
C TYR A 209 -15.55 -3.25 26.57
N GLU A 210 -16.81 -2.87 26.42
CA GLU A 210 -17.93 -3.69 26.86
C GLU A 210 -18.03 -4.94 25.98
N ILE A 211 -17.44 -6.05 26.45
CA ILE A 211 -17.75 -7.39 25.93
C ILE A 211 -19.27 -7.57 26.07
N SER A 212 -19.99 -7.43 24.96
CA SER A 212 -21.42 -7.71 24.93
C SER A 212 -21.66 -9.09 25.54
N PRO A 213 -22.45 -9.23 26.61
CA PRO A 213 -22.78 -10.52 27.21
C PRO A 213 -23.77 -11.25 26.31
N ARG A 214 -23.34 -11.65 25.11
CA ARG A 214 -24.15 -12.38 24.13
C ARG A 214 -23.76 -13.85 24.02
N ALA A 215 -22.82 -14.32 24.83
CA ALA A 215 -22.35 -15.71 24.81
C ALA A 215 -23.02 -16.64 25.84
N THR A 216 -23.88 -16.19 26.76
CA THR A 216 -24.35 -17.08 27.85
C THR A 216 -25.85 -17.27 28.04
N ASN A 217 -26.77 -16.58 27.36
CA ASN A 217 -28.18 -16.98 27.41
C ASN A 217 -29.01 -16.40 26.26
N ARG A 218 -29.47 -17.26 25.35
CA ARG A 218 -30.73 -17.04 24.63
C ARG A 218 -31.53 -18.35 24.59
N SER A 219 -32.42 -18.50 25.56
CA SER A 219 -33.69 -19.17 25.32
C SER A 219 -34.47 -18.36 24.28
N ALA A 220 -35.04 -19.06 23.31
CA ALA A 220 -35.81 -18.51 22.21
C ALA A 220 -37.08 -17.82 22.70
N SER A 221 -37.15 -16.50 22.58
CA SER A 221 -38.36 -15.73 22.24
C SER A 221 -37.97 -14.26 22.09
N GLU A 222 -38.56 -13.60 21.09
CA GLU A 222 -38.64 -12.15 20.94
C GLU A 222 -37.35 -11.39 20.56
N PHE A 223 -37.12 -11.31 19.24
CA PHE A 223 -36.45 -10.17 18.64
C PHE A 223 -37.29 -9.70 17.45
N VAL A 224 -37.95 -8.55 17.60
CA VAL A 224 -38.47 -7.77 16.48
C VAL A 224 -37.58 -6.54 16.36
N PRO A 225 -36.81 -6.36 15.27
CA PRO A 225 -36.11 -5.12 15.04
C PRO A 225 -37.05 -4.14 14.33
N SER A 226 -37.39 -3.05 15.00
CA SER A 226 -37.79 -1.82 14.34
C SER A 226 -36.67 -0.82 14.58
N VAL A 227 -36.01 -0.39 13.51
CA VAL A 227 -35.60 0.98 13.20
C VAL A 227 -34.65 0.95 12.00
N ARG A 228 -35.22 1.40 10.88
CA ARG A 228 -34.66 2.32 9.89
C ARG A 228 -33.38 1.91 9.15
N VAL A 229 -33.62 1.21 8.05
CA VAL A 229 -32.76 1.15 6.87
C VAL A 229 -32.53 2.58 6.34
N GLN A 230 -31.31 3.10 6.45
CA GLN A 230 -30.76 3.93 5.39
C GLN A 230 -29.88 3.02 4.54
N ALA A 231 -30.37 2.78 3.32
CA ALA A 231 -29.67 2.06 2.29
C ALA A 231 -28.50 2.91 1.80
N GLN A 232 -27.28 2.56 2.19
CA GLN A 232 -26.12 2.78 1.35
C GLN A 232 -25.87 1.49 0.58
N GLN A 233 -25.91 1.64 -0.74
CA GLN A 233 -25.81 0.57 -1.71
C GLN A 233 -24.44 -0.11 -1.58
N GLN A 234 -24.48 -1.43 -1.43
CA GLN A 234 -23.35 -2.30 -1.69
C GLN A 234 -22.98 -2.14 -3.17
N SER A 235 -21.85 -1.49 -3.47
CA SER A 235 -21.15 -1.72 -4.73
C SER A 235 -20.15 -2.85 -4.51
N THR A 236 -20.51 -4.02 -5.01
CA THR A 236 -19.60 -5.15 -5.22
C THR A 236 -18.36 -4.68 -5.97
N GLY A 237 -17.18 -4.79 -5.35
CA GLY A 237 -15.90 -4.64 -6.05
C GLY A 237 -15.73 -5.74 -7.09
N PRO A 238 -15.11 -5.46 -8.26
CA PRO A 238 -15.03 -6.44 -9.32
C PRO A 238 -13.98 -7.51 -9.00
N ALA A 239 -14.34 -8.75 -9.33
CA ALA A 239 -13.40 -9.84 -9.50
C ALA A 239 -12.35 -9.48 -10.55
N CYS A 240 -11.10 -9.90 -10.30
CA CYS A 240 -9.97 -9.78 -11.21
C CYS A 240 -10.28 -10.48 -12.54
N SER A 241 -10.50 -9.71 -13.60
CA SER A 241 -10.49 -10.20 -14.98
C SER A 241 -10.14 -9.06 -15.93
N THR A 242 -8.85 -8.94 -16.27
CA THR A 242 -8.37 -8.09 -17.35
C THR A 242 -8.52 -8.84 -18.67
N ARG A 243 -9.47 -8.41 -19.51
CA ARG A 243 -9.59 -8.85 -20.90
C ARG A 243 -9.19 -7.69 -21.82
N ASN A 244 -7.95 -7.71 -22.29
CA ASN A 244 -7.50 -6.84 -23.38
C ASN A 244 -8.09 -7.33 -24.72
N LYS A 245 -8.69 -6.43 -25.48
CA LYS A 245 -8.81 -6.57 -26.94
C LYS A 245 -8.70 -5.19 -27.60
N PRO A 246 -7.86 -5.01 -28.64
CA PRO A 246 -7.62 -3.71 -29.25
C PRO A 246 -8.71 -3.38 -30.26
N THR A 247 -9.10 -2.11 -30.36
CA THR A 247 -9.82 -1.61 -31.53
C THR A 247 -9.31 -0.23 -31.93
N SER A 248 -9.06 -0.10 -33.22
CA SER A 248 -8.39 0.98 -33.94
C SER A 248 -9.15 2.31 -34.02
N MET A 249 -8.36 3.39 -34.06
CA MET A 249 -8.46 4.60 -34.91
C MET A 249 -9.84 5.17 -35.28
N ALA A 250 -10.03 6.46 -34.98
CA ALA A 250 -10.42 7.47 -35.98
C ALA A 250 -9.99 8.87 -35.55
N ALA A 251 -9.27 9.54 -36.44
CA ALA A 251 -8.71 10.87 -36.30
C ALA A 251 -9.74 11.99 -36.49
N ALA A 252 -9.46 13.17 -35.93
CA ALA A 252 -9.81 14.45 -36.53
C ALA A 252 -8.65 15.44 -36.29
N ASN A 253 -8.19 16.00 -37.41
CA ASN A 253 -7.03 16.86 -37.63
C ASN A 253 -7.31 18.32 -37.25
N GLU A 254 -6.30 19.07 -36.79
CA GLU A 254 -5.73 20.25 -37.47
C GLU A 254 -4.93 21.16 -36.51
N GLY A 255 -3.73 21.57 -36.95
CA GLY A 255 -3.00 22.71 -36.39
C GLY A 255 -1.50 22.48 -36.22
N ALA A 256 -0.76 22.40 -37.33
CA ALA A 256 0.70 22.52 -37.32
C ALA A 256 1.11 23.97 -37.03
N ASP A 257 1.92 24.17 -36.00
CA ASP A 257 2.81 25.34 -35.89
C ASP A 257 4.10 24.93 -35.15
N ALA A 258 5.19 25.56 -35.55
CA ALA A 258 6.56 25.14 -35.34
C ALA A 258 7.06 25.30 -33.88
N GLY A 259 7.77 24.29 -33.39
CA GLY A 259 9.04 24.53 -32.69
C GLY A 259 9.10 24.67 -31.17
N ASP A 260 8.09 24.26 -30.40
CA ASP A 260 8.20 24.16 -28.93
C ASP A 260 7.99 22.71 -28.48
N SER A 261 8.96 22.12 -27.78
CA SER A 261 8.81 20.84 -27.10
C SER A 261 7.72 20.96 -26.04
N LYS A 262 6.52 20.44 -26.34
CA LYS A 262 5.38 20.46 -25.41
C LYS A 262 5.47 19.28 -24.46
N ILE A 263 5.51 19.56 -23.17
CA ILE A 263 5.55 18.57 -22.11
C ILE A 263 4.13 18.31 -21.62
N LEU A 264 3.81 17.04 -21.37
CA LEU A 264 2.52 16.62 -20.83
C LEU A 264 2.62 16.48 -19.31
N LEU A 265 1.78 17.18 -18.55
CA LEU A 265 1.64 17.00 -17.11
C LEU A 265 0.29 16.32 -16.80
N ILE A 266 0.30 15.31 -15.95
CA ILE A 266 -0.90 14.55 -15.57
C ILE A 266 -1.20 14.85 -14.10
N SER A 267 -2.32 15.52 -13.85
CA SER A 267 -2.79 15.85 -12.50
C SER A 267 -3.32 14.63 -11.71
N SER A 268 -3.59 14.80 -10.42
CA SER A 268 -4.07 13.74 -9.53
C SER A 268 -5.40 13.09 -9.95
N ASN A 269 -6.24 13.81 -10.68
CA ASN A 269 -7.52 13.30 -11.19
C ASN A 269 -7.41 12.74 -12.64
N GLY A 270 -6.20 12.62 -13.17
CA GLY A 270 -5.95 12.15 -14.53
C GLY A 270 -6.21 13.17 -15.63
N GLN A 271 -6.39 14.46 -15.31
CA GLN A 271 -6.44 15.50 -16.34
C GLN A 271 -5.05 15.84 -16.86
N HIS A 272 -4.97 16.01 -18.18
CA HIS A 272 -3.74 16.24 -18.91
C HIS A 272 -3.58 17.73 -19.24
N PHE A 273 -2.40 18.29 -18.96
CA PHE A 273 -2.05 19.67 -19.24
C PHE A 273 -0.82 19.70 -20.15
N GLN A 274 -0.93 20.39 -21.29
CA GLN A 274 0.22 20.63 -22.17
C GLN A 274 0.86 21.96 -21.80
N VAL A 275 2.16 21.92 -21.54
CA VAL A 275 2.94 23.09 -21.13
C VAL A 275 4.19 23.20 -21.99
N THR A 276 4.69 24.42 -22.14
CA THR A 276 5.97 24.67 -22.81
C THR A 276 7.13 24.35 -21.86
N GLU A 277 8.31 24.07 -22.41
CA GLU A 277 9.53 23.86 -21.62
C GLU A 277 9.87 25.06 -20.71
N ALA A 278 9.63 26.29 -21.19
CA ALA A 278 9.83 27.50 -20.40
C ALA A 278 8.87 27.61 -19.19
N GLU A 279 7.61 27.18 -19.34
CA GLU A 279 6.65 27.13 -18.24
C GLU A 279 6.99 26.01 -17.25
N ALA A 280 7.43 24.86 -17.76
CA ALA A 280 7.79 23.68 -16.99
C ALA A 280 9.07 23.87 -16.15
N SER A 281 10.07 24.57 -16.71
CA SER A 281 11.36 24.84 -16.03
C SER A 281 11.26 25.75 -14.80
N MET A 282 10.13 26.45 -14.61
CA MET A 282 9.84 27.16 -13.37
C MET A 282 9.69 26.21 -12.17
N SER A 283 9.30 24.96 -12.42
CA SER A 283 9.29 23.89 -11.43
C SER A 283 10.63 23.18 -11.46
N LYS A 284 11.35 23.17 -10.33
CA LYS A 284 12.61 22.41 -10.24
C LYS A 284 12.37 20.90 -10.36
N LEU A 285 11.22 20.42 -9.87
CA LEU A 285 10.84 19.01 -10.02
C LEU A 285 10.72 18.63 -11.49
N VAL A 286 9.97 19.40 -12.27
CA VAL A 286 9.77 19.11 -13.70
C VAL A 286 11.06 19.38 -14.48
N SER A 287 11.84 20.41 -14.13
CA SER A 287 13.15 20.68 -14.73
C SER A 287 14.08 19.48 -14.65
N ASN A 288 14.23 18.86 -13.47
CA ASN A 288 15.07 17.67 -13.32
C ASN A 288 14.56 16.50 -14.18
N MET A 289 13.23 16.34 -14.30
CA MET A 289 12.66 15.28 -15.14
C MET A 289 12.85 15.52 -16.64
N ILE A 290 12.94 16.78 -17.07
CA ILE A 290 13.29 17.14 -18.45
C ILE A 290 14.78 16.84 -18.71
N GLU A 291 15.67 17.20 -17.77
CA GLU A 291 17.11 16.93 -17.89
C GLU A 291 17.44 15.42 -17.96
N ASP A 292 16.64 14.60 -17.29
CA ASP A 292 16.74 13.14 -17.30
C ASP A 292 16.02 12.47 -18.50
N ASP A 293 15.52 13.23 -19.49
CA ASP A 293 14.75 12.76 -20.66
C ASP A 293 13.50 11.89 -20.31
N CYS A 294 12.99 12.00 -19.09
CA CYS A 294 11.90 11.15 -18.55
C CYS A 294 10.48 11.68 -18.83
N THR A 295 10.27 12.41 -19.94
CA THR A 295 9.00 13.10 -20.23
C THR A 295 8.13 12.43 -21.32
N GLU A 296 8.60 11.34 -21.94
CA GLU A 296 7.95 10.70 -23.11
C GLU A 296 6.50 10.26 -22.83
N ASN A 297 6.21 9.78 -21.62
CA ASN A 297 4.89 9.32 -21.20
C ASN A 297 4.07 10.39 -20.44
N GLY A 298 4.59 11.61 -20.34
CA GLY A 298 4.05 12.67 -19.50
C GLY A 298 4.42 12.51 -18.02
N VAL A 299 4.53 13.65 -17.32
CA VAL A 299 4.94 13.73 -15.91
C VAL A 299 3.72 13.59 -15.01
N PRO A 300 3.60 12.51 -14.22
CA PRO A 300 2.49 12.33 -13.28
C PRO A 300 2.71 13.14 -12.00
N LEU A 301 1.68 13.92 -11.62
CA LEU A 301 1.62 14.78 -10.44
C LEU A 301 0.46 14.34 -9.53
N PRO A 302 0.59 13.18 -8.84
CA PRO A 302 -0.50 12.57 -8.07
C PRO A 302 -0.94 13.41 -6.85
N ASN A 303 -0.10 14.34 -6.40
CA ASN A 303 -0.38 15.17 -5.21
C ASN A 303 -1.00 16.54 -5.54
N VAL A 304 -1.23 16.84 -6.82
CA VAL A 304 -1.75 18.15 -7.23
C VAL A 304 -3.11 17.98 -7.93
N ALA A 305 -4.14 18.54 -7.31
CA ALA A 305 -5.47 18.63 -7.92
C ALA A 305 -5.46 19.59 -9.12
N SER A 306 -6.30 19.34 -10.11
CA SER A 306 -6.18 19.96 -11.43
C SER A 306 -6.62 21.42 -11.46
N ASN A 307 -7.55 21.80 -10.58
CA ASN A 307 -7.90 23.20 -10.35
C ASN A 307 -6.71 23.99 -9.80
N VAL A 308 -5.95 23.39 -8.87
CA VAL A 308 -4.73 23.99 -8.30
C VAL A 308 -3.62 24.00 -9.36
N LEU A 309 -3.41 22.89 -10.08
CA LEU A 309 -2.40 22.81 -11.13
C LEU A 309 -2.64 23.84 -12.23
N ALA A 310 -3.88 24.03 -12.67
CA ALA A 310 -4.22 25.06 -13.65
C ALA A 310 -3.83 26.47 -13.18
N LYS A 311 -4.02 26.77 -11.90
CA LYS A 311 -3.61 28.05 -11.30
C LYS A 311 -2.10 28.19 -11.19
N VAL A 312 -1.39 27.13 -10.77
CA VAL A 312 0.08 27.13 -10.77
C VAL A 312 0.63 27.38 -12.17
N LEU A 313 0.04 26.76 -13.20
CA LEU A 313 0.45 26.96 -14.59
C LEU A 313 0.16 28.38 -15.10
N GLU A 314 -0.96 29.00 -14.68
CA GLU A 314 -1.25 30.41 -14.97
C GLU A 314 -0.13 31.33 -14.43
N TYR A 315 0.34 31.06 -13.21
CA TYR A 315 1.46 31.78 -12.60
C TYR A 315 2.77 31.53 -13.35
N CYS A 316 3.14 30.26 -13.58
CA CYS A 316 4.36 29.89 -14.30
C CYS A 316 4.42 30.52 -15.69
N LYS A 317 3.30 30.56 -16.42
CA LYS A 317 3.21 31.20 -17.74
C LYS A 317 3.50 32.69 -17.72
N LYS A 318 2.97 33.41 -16.74
CA LYS A 318 3.18 34.85 -16.60
C LYS A 318 4.62 35.17 -16.18
N HIS A 319 5.17 34.40 -15.24
CA HIS A 319 6.52 34.60 -14.73
C HIS A 319 7.62 34.15 -15.73
N ALA A 320 7.39 33.05 -16.47
CA ALA A 320 8.29 32.62 -17.55
C ALA A 320 8.32 33.63 -18.71
N ALA A 321 7.17 34.22 -19.08
CA ALA A 321 7.12 35.28 -20.09
C ALA A 321 7.81 36.57 -19.62
N ALA A 322 7.78 36.88 -18.32
CA ALA A 322 8.48 38.03 -17.77
C ALA A 322 10.01 37.85 -17.73
N ALA A 323 10.48 36.61 -17.54
CA ALA A 323 11.91 36.27 -17.49
C ALA A 323 12.66 36.46 -18.82
N THR A 324 11.96 36.40 -19.96
CA THR A 324 12.56 36.46 -21.31
C THR A 324 12.63 37.85 -21.92
N ALA A 325 11.98 38.84 -21.31
CA ALA A 325 11.88 40.17 -21.89
C ALA A 325 13.00 41.11 -21.38
N GLU A 326 13.35 42.16 -22.15
CA GLU A 326 14.57 42.97 -21.94
C GLU A 326 14.43 44.16 -20.95
N ASP A 327 13.25 44.77 -20.79
CA ASP A 327 13.04 45.93 -19.89
C ASP A 327 12.68 45.56 -18.44
N VAL A 328 13.60 45.68 -17.47
CA VAL A 328 13.46 45.10 -16.11
C VAL A 328 12.53 45.91 -15.18
N ALA A 329 12.54 47.25 -15.28
CA ALA A 329 11.91 48.11 -14.25
C ALA A 329 10.38 48.22 -14.35
N VAL A 330 9.81 48.20 -15.57
CA VAL A 330 8.36 48.29 -15.79
C VAL A 330 7.68 46.96 -15.48
N LYS A 331 8.36 45.84 -15.75
CA LYS A 331 7.86 44.48 -15.48
C LYS A 331 7.68 44.21 -14.01
N ASP A 332 8.62 44.64 -13.18
CA ASP A 332 8.55 44.41 -11.75
C ASP A 332 7.27 44.99 -11.11
N GLN A 333 6.77 46.12 -11.61
CA GLN A 333 5.51 46.70 -11.14
C GLN A 333 4.28 45.96 -11.67
N GLU A 334 4.26 45.61 -12.96
CA GLU A 334 3.17 44.84 -13.55
C GLU A 334 3.06 43.43 -12.92
N LEU A 335 4.21 42.77 -12.69
CA LEU A 335 4.31 41.46 -12.06
C LEU A 335 3.80 41.51 -10.61
N LYS A 336 4.22 42.51 -9.83
CA LYS A 336 3.74 42.70 -8.45
C LYS A 336 2.23 42.94 -8.39
N SER A 337 1.69 43.71 -9.34
CA SER A 337 0.24 43.93 -9.42
C SER A 337 -0.52 42.66 -9.83
N PHE A 338 0.04 41.87 -10.75
CA PHE A 338 -0.49 40.56 -11.11
C PHE A 338 -0.44 39.62 -9.91
N ASP A 339 0.69 39.50 -9.22
CA ASP A 339 0.90 38.63 -8.06
C ASP A 339 -0.09 38.97 -6.92
N ALA A 340 -0.32 40.25 -6.65
CA ALA A 340 -1.30 40.69 -5.67
C ALA A 340 -2.74 40.26 -6.04
N SER A 341 -3.11 40.35 -7.32
CA SER A 341 -4.42 39.90 -7.80
C SER A 341 -4.54 38.38 -7.93
N PHE A 342 -3.41 37.70 -8.16
CA PHE A 342 -3.35 36.26 -8.35
C PHE A 342 -3.48 35.52 -7.02
N ILE A 343 -2.87 36.04 -5.95
CA ILE A 343 -2.88 35.41 -4.63
C ILE A 343 -4.14 35.71 -3.82
N ASP A 344 -4.94 36.69 -4.25
CA ASP A 344 -6.26 37.02 -3.67
C ASP A 344 -7.31 35.96 -4.05
N VAL A 345 -7.18 34.78 -3.46
CA VAL A 345 -8.06 33.62 -3.63
C VAL A 345 -8.61 33.18 -2.28
N ASP A 346 -9.59 32.28 -2.28
CA ASP A 346 -10.10 31.70 -1.03
C ASP A 346 -9.04 30.86 -0.30
N ASN A 347 -9.17 30.74 1.02
CA ASN A 347 -8.20 30.01 1.86
C ASN A 347 -7.96 28.56 1.40
N THR A 348 -8.98 27.90 0.84
CA THR A 348 -8.84 26.52 0.34
C THR A 348 -7.90 26.47 -0.85
N MET A 349 -8.09 27.38 -1.81
CA MET A 349 -7.20 27.51 -2.97
C MET A 349 -5.81 27.98 -2.54
N LEU A 350 -5.70 28.93 -1.61
CA LEU A 350 -4.42 29.43 -1.09
C LEU A 350 -3.57 28.29 -0.49
N PHE A 351 -4.16 27.46 0.39
CA PHE A 351 -3.46 26.31 0.96
C PHE A 351 -3.13 25.25 -0.09
N GLY A 352 -4.03 25.04 -1.07
CA GLY A 352 -3.75 24.21 -2.22
C GLY A 352 -2.52 24.69 -3.00
N LEU A 353 -2.41 26.00 -3.24
CA LEU A 353 -1.27 26.62 -3.91
C LEU A 353 0.03 26.47 -3.11
N ILE A 354 0.01 26.65 -1.78
CA ILE A 354 1.18 26.45 -0.92
C ILE A 354 1.69 25.01 -1.03
N LEU A 355 0.79 24.03 -0.88
CA LEU A 355 1.15 22.61 -0.96
C LEU A 355 1.65 22.22 -2.35
N ALA A 356 1.00 22.71 -3.41
CA ALA A 356 1.40 22.45 -4.78
C ALA A 356 2.74 23.13 -5.13
N ALA A 357 2.96 24.37 -4.71
CA ALA A 357 4.22 25.09 -4.94
C ALA A 357 5.40 24.42 -4.23
N ASN A 358 5.19 23.93 -3.00
CA ASN A 358 6.19 23.15 -2.29
C ASN A 358 6.48 21.82 -2.99
N TYR A 359 5.45 21.09 -3.40
CA TYR A 359 5.60 19.80 -4.09
C TYR A 359 6.30 19.93 -5.44
N LEU A 360 5.89 20.89 -6.26
CA LEU A 360 6.50 21.18 -7.56
C LEU A 360 7.83 21.94 -7.43
N ASN A 361 8.19 22.36 -6.22
CA ASN A 361 9.39 23.13 -5.92
C ASN A 361 9.49 24.40 -6.80
N VAL A 362 8.47 25.26 -6.66
CA VAL A 362 8.39 26.60 -7.28
C VAL A 362 8.56 27.65 -6.17
N PRO A 363 9.80 28.08 -5.85
CA PRO A 363 10.07 28.90 -4.67
C PRO A 363 9.37 30.26 -4.70
N SER A 364 9.30 30.92 -5.86
CA SER A 364 8.70 32.26 -5.98
C SER A 364 7.20 32.25 -5.68
N LEU A 365 6.49 31.19 -6.09
CA LEU A 365 5.07 31.01 -5.79
C LEU A 365 4.85 30.67 -4.32
N LEU A 366 5.72 29.84 -3.74
CA LEU A 366 5.66 29.49 -2.32
C LEU A 366 5.87 30.72 -1.45
N ASP A 367 6.88 31.53 -1.75
CA ASP A 367 7.18 32.76 -1.01
C ASP A 367 6.02 33.76 -1.10
N LEU A 368 5.42 33.94 -2.28
CA LEU A 368 4.24 34.80 -2.47
C LEU A 368 3.06 34.35 -1.61
N ALA A 369 2.76 33.05 -1.61
CA ALA A 369 1.63 32.50 -0.86
C ALA A 369 1.86 32.52 0.66
N CYS A 370 3.09 32.23 1.10
CA CYS A 370 3.49 32.36 2.50
C CYS A 370 3.42 33.81 2.98
N GLN A 371 3.87 34.77 2.16
CA GLN A 371 3.81 36.19 2.49
C GLN A 371 2.36 36.67 2.61
N HIS A 372 1.48 36.29 1.67
CA HIS A 372 0.06 36.63 1.76
C HIS A 372 -0.60 36.04 3.01
N THR A 373 -0.27 34.79 3.35
CA THR A 373 -0.75 34.16 4.60
C THR A 373 -0.26 34.90 5.84
N ALA A 374 1.00 35.34 5.85
CA ALA A 374 1.54 36.15 6.94
C ALA A 374 0.84 37.51 7.05
N ASP A 375 0.51 38.15 5.93
CA ASP A 375 -0.24 39.41 5.90
C ASP A 375 -1.68 39.24 6.39
N LEU A 376 -2.29 38.07 6.16
CA LEU A 376 -3.62 37.73 6.72
C LEU A 376 -3.59 37.52 8.24
N ILE A 377 -2.44 37.17 8.82
CA ILE A 377 -2.25 36.97 10.27
C ILE A 377 -1.87 38.29 10.94
N LYS A 378 -1.09 39.12 10.25
CA LYS A 378 -0.52 40.35 10.79
C LYS A 378 -1.60 41.33 11.26
N GLY A 379 -1.53 41.71 12.53
CA GLY A 379 -2.43 42.70 13.13
C GLY A 379 -3.83 42.17 13.46
N LYS A 380 -4.12 40.88 13.26
CA LYS A 380 -5.34 40.24 13.74
C LYS A 380 -5.17 39.72 15.16
N THR A 381 -6.27 39.70 15.91
CA THR A 381 -6.33 39.05 17.23
C THR A 381 -6.32 37.52 17.09
N VAL A 382 -5.94 36.81 18.15
CA VAL A 382 -5.94 35.33 18.18
C VAL A 382 -7.31 34.77 17.79
N GLN A 383 -8.40 35.40 18.25
CA GLN A 383 -9.75 34.96 17.92
C GLN A 383 -10.07 35.17 16.43
N GLU A 384 -9.72 36.32 15.86
CA GLU A 384 -9.94 36.57 14.43
C GLU A 384 -9.10 35.66 13.53
N ILE A 385 -7.89 35.30 13.96
CA ILE A 385 -7.05 34.30 13.28
C ILE A 385 -7.76 32.94 13.31
N ARG A 386 -8.23 32.51 14.48
CA ARG A 386 -8.99 31.25 14.63
C ARG A 386 -10.22 31.22 13.74
N ASP A 387 -10.99 32.31 13.73
CA ASP A 387 -12.19 32.42 12.88
C ASP A 387 -11.84 32.44 11.39
N THR A 388 -10.76 33.13 10.99
CA THR A 388 -10.29 33.20 9.59
C THR A 388 -9.85 31.83 9.08
N PHE A 389 -9.15 31.06 9.90
CA PHE A 389 -8.57 29.77 9.52
C PHE A 389 -9.40 28.55 9.94
N GLY A 390 -10.55 28.76 10.59
CA GLY A 390 -11.43 27.68 11.06
C GLY A 390 -10.80 26.80 12.14
N ILE A 391 -9.94 27.39 12.99
CA ILE A 391 -9.23 26.67 14.05
C ILE A 391 -10.10 26.64 15.31
N VAL A 392 -10.40 25.45 15.80
CA VAL A 392 -11.12 25.25 17.06
C VAL A 392 -10.18 25.51 18.23
N ASN A 393 -10.63 26.25 19.26
CA ASN A 393 -9.87 26.41 20.49
C ASN A 393 -9.92 25.10 21.29
N ASP A 394 -8.78 24.43 21.40
CA ASP A 394 -8.56 23.20 22.15
C ASP A 394 -7.96 23.45 23.55
N PHE A 395 -7.61 24.70 23.88
CA PHE A 395 -7.11 25.07 25.19
C PHE A 395 -8.23 25.21 26.22
N THR A 396 -7.96 24.75 27.45
CA THR A 396 -8.80 25.09 28.60
C THR A 396 -8.68 26.58 28.97
N PRO A 397 -9.69 27.16 29.65
CA PRO A 397 -9.63 28.57 30.08
C PRO A 397 -8.39 28.87 30.93
N GLU A 398 -7.96 27.92 31.77
CA GLU A 398 -6.79 28.03 32.62
C GLU A 398 -5.48 28.05 31.80
N GLU A 399 -5.32 27.14 30.84
CA GLU A 399 -4.15 27.10 29.95
C GLU A 399 -4.06 28.33 29.05
N GLU A 400 -5.20 28.81 28.54
CA GLU A 400 -5.22 30.03 27.72
C GLU A 400 -4.77 31.25 28.53
N GLU A 401 -5.10 31.32 29.82
CA GLU A 401 -4.64 32.40 30.70
C GLU A 401 -3.14 32.29 31.00
N GLU A 402 -2.61 31.08 31.20
CA GLU A 402 -1.16 30.88 31.39
C GLU A 402 -0.38 31.25 30.12
N ILE A 403 -0.81 30.78 28.95
CA ILE A 403 -0.18 31.12 27.65
C ILE A 403 -0.26 32.63 27.41
N ARG A 404 -1.36 33.28 27.80
CA ARG A 404 -1.50 34.74 27.67
C ARG A 404 -0.54 35.49 28.59
N LYS A 405 -0.31 35.01 29.82
CA LYS A 405 0.69 35.56 30.76
C LYS A 405 2.12 35.38 30.26
N GLU A 406 2.45 34.21 29.72
CA GLU A 406 3.77 33.94 29.16
C GLU A 406 4.03 34.73 27.87
N SER A 407 2.99 34.94 27.08
CA SER A 407 3.04 35.64 25.79
C SER A 407 2.68 37.13 25.89
N GLU A 408 2.69 37.73 27.08
CA GLU A 408 2.37 39.16 27.29
C GLU A 408 3.18 40.07 26.35
N TRP A 409 4.45 39.72 26.09
CA TRP A 409 5.35 40.44 25.18
C TRP A 409 4.83 40.52 23.73
N ALA A 410 3.96 39.61 23.29
CA ALA A 410 3.38 39.61 21.94
C ALA A 410 2.16 40.54 21.84
N PHE A 411 1.60 40.97 22.98
CA PHE A 411 0.43 41.85 23.07
C PHE A 411 0.77 43.29 23.50
N GLU A 412 2.00 43.53 23.96
CA GLU A 412 2.54 44.87 24.23
C GLU A 412 3.12 45.50 22.95
N ASN A 413 2.26 46.06 22.07
CA ASN A 413 2.62 47.17 21.17
C ASN A 413 1.41 47.81 20.48
#